data_AF-A0A2N0HHQ8-F1
#
_entry.id   AF-A0A2N0HHQ8-F1
#
_cell.length_a   1.000
_cell.length_b   1.000
_cell.length_c   1.000
_cell.angle_alpha   90.00
_cell.angle_beta   90.00
_cell.angle_gamma   90.00
#
_symmetry.space_group_name_H-M   'P 1'
#
loop_
_entity.id
_entity.type
_entity.pdbx_description
1 polymer ?
#
loop_
_entity_poly.entity_id
_entity_poly.type
_entity_poly.pdbx_seq_one_letter_code
_entity_poly.pdbx_strand_id
1 'polypeptide(L)'
;MNPFKNGLYAILLLLSQNVIFAQRGEETSINQNPLPTFLTANSIAFTDAQLIKADSYNMLTIGDSTAMLKNGTAYPPAKRDWRRLGYASAMYAGTATLAFGVLWVMPESVSNWDKDEIKEKGVLWKWKENVKAGPVWDDDDWVLNYITHPYSGGVYYMTARSSGFNIFESFLYSAFMSTCFWEYGIEAFAEIPSKQDLIITPVLGSVVGEGFFYAKKTILRHDRRVLKSRFLGYTSLLLMDPFNTLLDSFGYKEKVKIQTNMTPVGYGPGTNKSAMGFNLNIQF
;
A
#
# COMPACT_ATOMS: atom_id res chain seq x y z
N MET A 1 -4.77 -16.14 -30.77
CA MET A 1 -4.47 -15.11 -29.75
C MET A 1 -5.77 -14.51 -29.26
N ASN A 2 -6.01 -14.51 -27.93
CA ASN A 2 -7.28 -14.10 -27.34
C ASN A 2 -7.37 -12.56 -27.23
N PRO A 3 -8.33 -11.88 -27.88
CA PRO A 3 -8.45 -10.42 -27.86
C PRO A 3 -8.67 -9.84 -26.46
N PHE A 4 -9.19 -10.64 -25.51
CA PHE A 4 -9.33 -10.26 -24.11
C PHE A 4 -8.00 -10.13 -23.37
N LYS A 5 -7.05 -11.04 -23.65
CA LYS A 5 -5.69 -10.97 -23.10
C LYS A 5 -4.99 -9.70 -23.57
N ASN A 6 -5.11 -9.36 -24.86
CA ASN A 6 -4.52 -8.15 -25.42
C ASN A 6 -5.12 -6.86 -24.84
N GLY A 7 -6.43 -6.84 -24.55
CA GLY A 7 -7.08 -5.71 -23.88
C GLY A 7 -6.59 -5.52 -22.44
N LEU A 8 -6.40 -6.62 -21.70
CA LEU A 8 -5.87 -6.60 -20.35
C LEU A 8 -4.39 -6.17 -20.32
N TYR A 9 -3.56 -6.69 -21.24
CA TYR A 9 -2.17 -6.26 -21.39
C TYR A 9 -2.07 -4.79 -21.82
N ALA A 10 -2.96 -4.29 -22.67
CA ALA A 10 -3.00 -2.87 -23.04
C ALA A 10 -3.37 -1.97 -21.86
N ILE A 11 -4.31 -2.40 -21.01
CA ILE A 11 -4.68 -1.68 -19.78
C ILE A 11 -3.51 -1.71 -18.78
N LEU A 12 -2.82 -2.83 -18.61
CA LEU A 12 -1.65 -2.96 -17.73
C LEU A 12 -0.44 -2.16 -18.25
N LEU A 13 -0.22 -2.10 -19.57
CA LEU A 13 0.80 -1.26 -20.21
C LEU A 13 0.47 0.23 -20.14
N LEU A 14 -0.81 0.61 -20.22
CA LEU A 14 -1.25 1.99 -20.01
C LEU A 14 -1.18 2.42 -18.54
N LEU A 15 -1.30 1.48 -17.60
CA LEU A 15 -1.13 1.71 -16.16
C LEU A 15 0.35 1.70 -15.72
N SER A 16 1.25 1.06 -16.48
CA SER A 16 2.69 1.03 -16.19
C SER A 16 3.47 2.22 -16.74
N GLN A 17 2.88 3.01 -17.65
CA GLN A 17 3.44 4.29 -18.08
C GLN A 17 3.18 5.39 -17.03
N ASN A 18 3.91 5.34 -15.92
CA ASN A 18 4.06 6.51 -15.06
C ASN A 18 5.10 7.45 -15.67
N VAL A 19 4.58 8.37 -16.49
CA VAL A 19 5.22 9.63 -16.84
C VAL A 19 5.50 10.41 -15.56
N ILE A 20 6.77 10.74 -15.33
CA ILE A 20 7.18 11.65 -14.26
C ILE A 20 6.83 13.07 -14.73
N PHE A 21 5.68 13.60 -14.32
CA PHE A 21 5.39 15.03 -14.47
C PHE A 21 5.83 15.77 -13.21
N ALA A 22 6.97 16.46 -13.29
CA ALA A 22 7.37 17.45 -12.30
C ALA A 22 6.42 18.66 -12.38
N GLN A 23 5.71 18.94 -11.30
CA GLN A 23 4.82 20.10 -11.20
C GLN A 23 5.56 21.27 -10.54
N ARG A 24 5.58 22.44 -11.19
CA ARG A 24 6.15 23.69 -10.66
C ARG A 24 5.36 24.12 -9.42
N GLY A 25 6.01 24.23 -8.26
CA GLY A 25 5.43 24.78 -7.04
C GLY A 25 5.38 26.32 -7.11
N GLU A 26 4.28 26.90 -6.61
CA GLU A 26 4.21 28.35 -6.34
C GLU A 26 4.97 28.66 -5.04
N GLU A 27 5.82 29.69 -5.08
CA GLU A 27 6.59 30.16 -3.94
C GLU A 27 5.65 30.67 -2.83
N THR A 28 5.75 30.06 -1.65
CA THR A 28 5.26 30.68 -0.41
C THR A 28 6.47 31.07 0.43
N SER A 29 6.60 32.36 0.72
CA SER A 29 7.69 32.94 1.48
C SER A 29 7.67 32.43 2.93
N ILE A 30 8.68 31.63 3.32
CA ILE A 30 8.86 31.20 4.71
C ILE A 30 9.94 32.06 5.35
N ASN A 31 9.55 32.79 6.40
CA ASN A 31 10.43 33.57 7.26
C ASN A 31 11.55 32.68 7.84
N GLN A 32 12.78 33.16 7.71
CA GLN A 32 13.99 32.54 8.22
C GLN A 32 13.97 32.49 9.75
N ASN A 33 14.24 31.33 10.33
CA ASN A 33 14.82 31.22 11.67
C ASN A 33 15.86 30.09 11.67
N PRO A 34 16.99 30.24 12.38
CA PRO A 34 18.21 29.50 12.12
C PRO A 34 18.22 28.08 12.72
N LEU A 35 18.93 27.19 12.02
CA LEU A 35 19.23 25.80 12.37
C LEU A 35 19.99 25.67 13.70
N PRO A 36 19.82 24.55 14.45
CA PRO A 36 20.90 24.00 15.25
C PRO A 36 21.65 22.90 14.46
N THR A 37 22.95 23.10 14.42
CA THR A 37 24.00 22.25 13.85
C THR A 37 24.19 20.96 14.66
N PHE A 38 24.09 19.79 14.02
CA PHE A 38 24.91 18.61 14.34
C PHE A 38 25.20 17.79 13.07
N LEU A 39 26.48 17.82 12.69
CA LEU A 39 27.23 16.97 11.74
C LEU A 39 27.19 15.49 12.20
N THR A 40 27.33 14.39 11.44
CA THR A 40 27.96 13.98 10.15
C THR A 40 27.46 12.53 9.86
N ALA A 41 27.47 11.93 8.66
CA ALA A 41 28.61 11.71 7.76
C ALA A 41 28.16 11.27 6.34
N ASN A 42 29.07 11.46 5.38
CA ASN A 42 29.03 11.16 3.94
C ASN A 42 28.59 12.33 3.03
N SER A 43 29.38 13.40 3.03
CA SER A 43 29.40 14.34 1.92
C SER A 43 30.84 14.51 1.44
N ILE A 44 31.14 13.95 0.28
CA ILE A 44 32.31 14.36 -0.51
C ILE A 44 31.96 15.75 -1.02
N ALA A 45 32.60 16.78 -0.45
CA ALA A 45 32.43 18.16 -0.90
C ALA A 45 33.29 18.39 -2.14
N PHE A 46 32.63 18.54 -3.29
CA PHE A 46 33.20 19.25 -4.44
C PHE A 46 32.61 20.65 -4.44
N THR A 47 33.40 21.62 -4.02
CA THR A 47 33.18 23.03 -4.36
C THR A 47 33.66 23.25 -5.78
N ASP A 48 32.75 23.61 -6.68
CA ASP A 48 33.07 24.61 -7.68
C ASP A 48 31.85 25.47 -7.99
N ALA A 49 32.09 26.78 -7.99
CA ALA A 49 31.10 27.81 -8.13
C ALA A 49 30.66 27.94 -9.58
N GLN A 50 29.36 27.83 -9.85
CA GLN A 50 28.66 28.66 -10.83
C GLN A 50 27.16 28.52 -10.68
N LEU A 51 26.49 29.67 -10.67
CA LEU A 51 25.05 29.87 -10.59
C LEU A 51 24.30 29.02 -11.63
N ILE A 52 23.77 27.87 -11.21
CA ILE A 52 22.65 27.23 -11.89
C ILE A 52 21.45 27.49 -10.99
N LYS A 53 20.47 28.22 -11.53
CA LYS A 53 19.13 28.34 -10.97
C LYS A 53 18.62 26.92 -10.73
N ALA A 54 18.76 26.45 -9.49
CA ALA A 54 18.30 25.13 -9.09
C ALA A 54 16.78 25.19 -9.15
N ASP A 55 16.21 24.70 -10.26
CA ASP A 55 14.82 24.27 -10.26
C ASP A 55 14.68 23.40 -9.01
N SER A 56 13.85 23.83 -8.07
CA SER A 56 13.66 23.19 -6.79
C SER A 56 12.86 21.91 -7.01
N TYR A 57 13.49 20.92 -7.63
CA TYR A 57 13.00 19.55 -7.57
C TYR A 57 13.07 19.16 -6.10
N ASN A 58 11.93 18.83 -5.52
CA ASN A 58 11.90 18.17 -4.21
C ASN A 58 12.68 16.87 -4.37
N MET A 59 13.97 16.89 -4.02
CA MET A 59 14.79 15.70 -3.99
C MET A 59 14.11 14.73 -3.03
N LEU A 60 13.76 13.55 -3.53
CA LEU A 60 13.15 12.50 -2.74
C LEU A 60 14.17 12.11 -1.66
N THR A 61 14.05 12.69 -0.47
CA THR A 61 14.98 12.40 0.63
C THR A 61 14.76 10.95 1.03
N ILE A 62 15.69 10.09 0.63
CA ILE A 62 15.73 8.68 1.03
C ILE A 62 16.08 8.68 2.51
N GLY A 63 15.06 8.48 3.33
CA GLY A 63 15.15 8.58 4.77
C GLY A 63 13.82 8.24 5.43
N ASP A 64 13.91 7.46 6.51
CA ASP A 64 12.78 7.01 7.34
C ASP A 64 12.16 8.15 8.18
N SER A 65 12.36 9.40 7.76
CA SER A 65 11.86 10.57 8.46
C SER A 65 10.33 10.56 8.43
N THR A 66 9.71 10.53 9.60
CA THR A 66 8.25 10.64 9.74
C THR A 66 7.74 11.95 9.16
N ALA A 67 6.70 11.89 8.33
CA ALA A 67 5.96 13.06 7.87
C ALA A 67 4.76 13.31 8.78
N MET A 68 4.59 14.54 9.27
CA MET A 68 3.34 14.95 9.91
C MET A 68 2.35 15.39 8.83
N LEU A 69 1.21 14.72 8.78
CA LEU A 69 0.11 15.02 7.87
C LEU A 69 -0.74 16.19 8.41
N LYS A 70 -1.52 16.82 7.54
CA LYS A 70 -2.36 17.99 7.89
C LYS A 70 -3.37 17.71 9.01
N ASN A 71 -3.83 16.47 9.14
CA ASN A 71 -4.72 16.01 10.21
C ASN A 71 -3.98 15.66 11.52
N GLY A 72 -2.67 15.91 11.60
CA GLY A 72 -1.83 15.65 12.78
C GLY A 72 -1.39 14.19 12.92
N THR A 73 -1.67 13.30 11.96
CA THR A 73 -1.17 11.93 11.98
C THR A 73 0.24 11.84 11.39
N ALA A 74 1.06 10.98 11.98
CA ALA A 74 2.41 10.70 11.52
C ALA A 74 2.39 9.55 10.49
N TYR A 75 3.05 9.73 9.35
CA TYR A 75 3.27 8.68 8.35
C TYR A 75 4.76 8.56 7.96
N PRO A 76 5.36 7.36 8.06
CA PRO A 76 4.82 6.18 8.74
C PRO A 76 4.65 6.43 10.25
N PRO A 77 3.89 5.60 10.97
CA PRO A 77 3.78 5.67 12.42
C PRO A 77 5.15 5.62 13.11
N ALA A 78 5.37 6.45 14.13
CA ALA A 78 6.64 6.50 14.86
C ALA A 78 6.97 5.23 15.66
N LYS A 79 5.95 4.41 15.96
CA LYS A 79 6.09 3.09 16.58
C LYS A 79 5.44 2.05 15.68
N ARG A 80 6.04 0.85 15.62
CA ARG A 80 5.51 -0.30 14.89
C ARG A 80 4.06 -0.59 15.31
N ASP A 81 3.17 -0.62 14.33
CA ASP A 81 1.75 -0.84 14.53
C ASP A 81 1.37 -2.27 14.15
N TRP A 82 1.67 -3.21 15.05
CA TRP A 82 1.39 -4.63 14.86
C TRP A 82 -0.09 -4.95 14.62
N ARG A 83 -1.00 -4.14 15.18
CA ARG A 83 -2.44 -4.32 14.98
C ARG A 83 -2.84 -3.96 13.55
N ARG A 84 -2.31 -2.85 13.04
CA ARG A 84 -2.53 -2.42 11.65
C ARG A 84 -1.99 -3.47 10.67
N LEU A 85 -0.76 -3.93 10.92
CA LEU A 85 -0.15 -5.03 10.17
C LEU A 85 -1.07 -6.25 10.17
N GLY A 86 -1.49 -6.72 11.35
CA GLY A 86 -2.36 -7.90 11.49
C GLY A 86 -3.71 -7.77 10.79
N TYR A 87 -4.38 -6.61 10.88
CA TYR A 87 -5.63 -6.39 10.15
C TYR A 87 -5.42 -6.41 8.64
N ALA A 88 -4.40 -5.73 8.13
CA ALA A 88 -4.07 -5.77 6.71
C ALA A 88 -3.67 -7.19 6.26
N SER A 89 -2.89 -7.92 7.06
CA SER A 89 -2.58 -9.34 6.86
C SER A 89 -3.85 -10.20 6.75
N ALA A 90 -4.82 -10.00 7.63
CA ALA A 90 -6.08 -10.73 7.62
C ALA A 90 -6.94 -10.41 6.38
N MET A 91 -6.87 -9.19 5.87
CA MET A 91 -7.58 -8.81 4.64
C MET A 91 -7.06 -9.61 3.42
N TYR A 92 -5.78 -9.99 3.37
CA TYR A 92 -5.27 -10.86 2.31
C TYR A 92 -5.98 -12.20 2.26
N ALA A 93 -6.22 -12.83 3.42
CA ALA A 93 -6.93 -14.11 3.49
C ALA A 93 -8.36 -13.97 2.95
N GLY A 94 -9.04 -12.86 3.28
CA GLY A 94 -10.36 -12.53 2.74
C GLY A 94 -10.33 -12.35 1.22
N THR A 95 -9.39 -11.57 0.69
CA THR A 95 -9.25 -11.38 -0.77
C THR A 95 -8.86 -12.66 -1.50
N ALA A 96 -7.99 -13.49 -0.92
CA ALA A 96 -7.59 -14.75 -1.50
C ALA A 96 -8.75 -15.75 -1.56
N THR A 97 -9.58 -15.79 -0.50
CA THR A 97 -10.80 -16.62 -0.49
C THR A 97 -11.77 -16.20 -1.59
N LEU A 98 -11.98 -14.88 -1.74
CA LEU A 98 -12.82 -14.35 -2.81
C LEU A 98 -12.23 -14.66 -4.20
N ALA A 99 -10.94 -14.45 -4.40
CA ALA A 99 -10.26 -14.76 -5.66
C ALA A 99 -10.36 -16.25 -6.00
N PHE A 100 -10.13 -17.14 -5.04
CA PHE A 100 -10.29 -18.58 -5.20
C PHE A 100 -11.72 -18.94 -5.60
N GLY A 101 -12.72 -18.36 -4.93
CA GLY A 101 -14.13 -18.56 -5.27
C GLY A 101 -14.47 -18.09 -6.69
N VAL A 102 -13.93 -16.94 -7.12
CA VAL A 102 -14.13 -16.43 -8.49
C VAL A 102 -13.45 -17.34 -9.52
N LEU A 103 -12.18 -17.72 -9.31
CA LEU A 103 -11.45 -18.64 -10.19
C LEU A 103 -12.13 -20.02 -10.28
N TRP A 104 -12.71 -20.49 -9.18
CA TRP A 104 -13.50 -21.72 -9.15
C TRP A 104 -14.71 -21.67 -10.08
N VAL A 105 -15.35 -20.50 -10.24
CA VAL A 105 -16.51 -20.32 -11.13
C VAL A 105 -16.09 -20.08 -12.59
N MET A 106 -14.88 -19.59 -12.85
CA MET A 106 -14.40 -19.34 -14.23
C MET A 106 -14.22 -20.64 -15.05
N PRO A 107 -14.21 -20.59 -16.39
CA PRO A 107 -13.84 -21.77 -17.20
C PRO A 107 -12.37 -22.17 -16.98
N GLU A 108 -12.05 -23.46 -17.11
CA GLU A 108 -10.67 -23.98 -16.97
C GLU A 108 -9.69 -23.34 -17.97
N SER A 109 -10.16 -22.96 -19.15
CA SER A 109 -9.36 -22.23 -20.14
C SER A 109 -8.90 -20.84 -19.68
N VAL A 110 -9.42 -20.34 -18.56
CA VAL A 110 -9.04 -19.06 -17.93
C VAL A 110 -8.30 -19.30 -16.63
N SER A 111 -8.76 -20.25 -15.80
CA SER A 111 -8.11 -20.53 -14.51
C SER A 111 -6.86 -21.41 -14.62
N ASN A 112 -6.68 -22.18 -15.70
CA ASN A 112 -5.70 -23.26 -15.84
C ASN A 112 -5.78 -24.39 -14.80
N TRP A 113 -6.71 -24.31 -13.84
CA TRP A 113 -6.92 -25.34 -12.83
C TRP A 113 -7.65 -26.54 -13.40
N ASP A 114 -7.08 -27.73 -13.21
CA ASP A 114 -7.73 -29.01 -13.48
C ASP A 114 -8.79 -29.28 -12.41
N LYS A 115 -10.03 -28.83 -12.66
CA LYS A 115 -11.09 -28.89 -11.65
C LYS A 115 -11.61 -30.30 -11.48
N ASP A 116 -11.47 -31.15 -12.48
CA ASP A 116 -11.92 -32.52 -12.42
C ASP A 116 -10.98 -33.35 -11.54
N GLU A 117 -9.66 -33.16 -11.63
CA GLU A 117 -8.70 -33.74 -10.67
C GLU A 117 -8.93 -33.21 -9.25
N ILE A 118 -9.18 -31.89 -9.11
CA ILE A 118 -9.44 -31.28 -7.80
C ILE A 118 -10.75 -31.80 -7.18
N LYS A 119 -11.80 -32.01 -7.96
CA LYS A 119 -13.08 -32.60 -7.49
C LYS A 119 -12.93 -34.07 -7.11
N GLU A 120 -12.12 -34.83 -7.84
CA GLU A 120 -11.93 -36.26 -7.61
C GLU A 120 -11.06 -36.54 -6.38
N LYS A 121 -9.90 -35.89 -6.28
CA LYS A 121 -8.88 -36.20 -5.26
C LYS A 121 -8.91 -35.23 -4.08
N GLY A 122 -9.54 -34.07 -4.24
CA GLY A 122 -9.69 -33.04 -3.23
C GLY A 122 -8.58 -31.99 -3.24
N VAL A 123 -8.96 -30.74 -2.96
CA VAL A 123 -8.09 -29.55 -2.91
C VAL A 123 -6.88 -29.73 -1.99
N LEU A 124 -7.06 -30.31 -0.81
CA LEU A 124 -5.98 -30.53 0.16
C LEU A 124 -4.96 -31.58 -0.29
N TRP A 125 -5.41 -32.58 -1.06
CA TRP A 125 -4.51 -33.58 -1.62
C TRP A 125 -3.60 -32.95 -2.67
N LYS A 126 -4.18 -32.19 -3.61
CA LYS A 126 -3.45 -31.49 -4.67
C LYS A 126 -2.40 -30.54 -4.07
N TRP A 127 -2.80 -29.73 -3.09
CA TRP A 127 -1.89 -28.87 -2.35
C TRP A 127 -0.71 -29.62 -1.76
N LYS A 128 -0.97 -30.74 -1.07
CA LYS A 128 0.08 -31.53 -0.43
C LYS A 128 1.06 -32.11 -1.46
N GLU A 129 0.57 -32.56 -2.61
CA GLU A 129 1.43 -33.09 -3.67
C GLU A 129 2.26 -31.99 -4.34
N ASN A 130 1.67 -30.83 -4.62
CA ASN A 130 2.38 -29.68 -5.17
C ASN A 130 3.48 -29.17 -4.21
N VAL A 131 3.18 -29.04 -2.92
CA VAL A 131 4.17 -28.64 -1.91
C VAL A 131 5.31 -29.67 -1.78
N LYS A 132 4.99 -30.97 -1.86
CA LYS A 132 6.00 -32.04 -1.79
C LYS A 132 6.88 -32.11 -3.03
N ALA A 133 6.35 -31.80 -4.21
CA ALA A 133 7.13 -31.77 -5.45
C ALA A 133 8.31 -30.79 -5.34
N GLY A 134 8.17 -29.77 -4.51
CA GLY A 134 9.17 -28.74 -4.29
C GLY A 134 9.21 -27.75 -5.45
N PRO A 135 9.87 -26.60 -5.27
CA PRO A 135 9.81 -25.56 -6.27
C PRO A 135 10.42 -26.01 -7.60
N VAL A 136 9.79 -25.66 -8.71
CA VAL A 136 10.27 -25.93 -10.07
C VAL A 136 10.62 -24.62 -10.78
N TRP A 137 11.37 -24.72 -11.87
CA TRP A 137 11.44 -23.61 -12.81
C TRP A 137 10.19 -23.71 -13.68
N ASP A 138 9.32 -22.72 -13.59
CA ASP A 138 8.15 -22.56 -14.42
C ASP A 138 8.47 -21.75 -15.69
N ASP A 139 7.63 -21.92 -16.71
CA ASP A 139 7.71 -21.22 -17.99
C ASP A 139 6.58 -20.18 -18.07
N ASP A 140 6.37 -19.44 -16.98
CA ASP A 140 5.30 -18.47 -16.87
C ASP A 140 5.51 -17.26 -17.79
N ASP A 141 4.39 -16.61 -18.16
CA ASP A 141 4.41 -15.43 -19.03
C ASP A 141 5.21 -14.31 -18.34
N TRP A 142 6.17 -13.72 -19.06
CA TRP A 142 7.05 -12.66 -18.55
C TRP A 142 6.30 -11.51 -17.86
N VAL A 143 5.05 -11.23 -18.26
CA VAL A 143 4.21 -10.21 -17.61
C VAL A 143 3.89 -10.59 -16.17
N LEU A 144 3.59 -11.87 -15.89
CA LEU A 144 3.34 -12.32 -14.53
C LEU A 144 4.61 -12.15 -13.71
N ASN A 145 5.73 -12.72 -14.17
CA ASN A 145 6.98 -12.78 -13.40
C ASN A 145 7.60 -11.41 -13.16
N TYR A 146 7.48 -10.47 -14.11
CA TYR A 146 8.16 -9.17 -14.02
C TYR A 146 7.25 -7.97 -13.74
N ILE A 147 5.92 -8.14 -13.73
CA ILE A 147 4.98 -7.06 -13.40
C ILE A 147 4.11 -7.45 -12.23
N THR A 148 3.38 -8.56 -12.32
CA THR A 148 2.42 -8.96 -11.29
C THR A 148 3.11 -9.38 -10.00
N HIS A 149 4.14 -10.24 -10.08
CA HIS A 149 4.89 -10.69 -8.90
C HIS A 149 5.60 -9.52 -8.18
N PRO A 150 6.36 -8.64 -8.87
CA PRO A 150 6.93 -7.46 -8.22
C PRO A 150 5.88 -6.52 -7.63
N TYR A 151 4.74 -6.32 -8.30
CA TYR A 151 3.66 -5.52 -7.73
C TYR A 151 3.09 -6.15 -6.44
N SER A 152 2.75 -7.44 -6.46
CA SER A 152 2.24 -8.17 -5.30
C SER A 152 3.20 -8.14 -4.12
N GLY A 153 4.49 -8.38 -4.37
CA GLY A 153 5.55 -8.22 -3.38
C GLY A 153 5.64 -6.78 -2.86
N GLY A 154 5.49 -5.78 -3.74
CA GLY A 154 5.43 -4.37 -3.35
C GLY A 154 4.26 -4.05 -2.42
N VAL A 155 3.09 -4.66 -2.64
CA VAL A 155 1.91 -4.50 -1.77
C VAL A 155 2.13 -5.17 -0.41
N TYR A 156 2.74 -6.36 -0.35
CA TYR A 156 3.13 -6.98 0.93
C TYR A 156 4.15 -6.11 1.68
N TYR A 157 5.18 -5.63 0.99
CA TYR A 157 6.17 -4.72 1.55
C TYR A 157 5.52 -3.45 2.11
N MET A 158 4.64 -2.81 1.33
CA MET A 158 3.89 -1.62 1.73
C MET A 158 3.04 -1.86 2.98
N THR A 159 2.53 -3.08 3.17
CA THR A 159 1.74 -3.44 4.34
C THR A 159 2.51 -3.22 5.63
N ALA A 160 3.74 -3.74 5.70
CA ALA A 160 4.64 -3.56 6.83
C ALA A 160 5.17 -2.13 6.88
N ARG A 161 5.61 -1.58 5.74
CA ARG A 161 6.24 -0.26 5.67
C ARG A 161 5.32 0.86 6.15
N SER A 162 4.06 0.87 5.71
CA SER A 162 3.02 1.80 6.18
C SER A 162 2.60 1.58 7.63
N SER A 163 2.89 0.41 8.20
CA SER A 163 2.65 0.10 9.61
C SER A 163 3.80 0.51 10.53
N GLY A 164 4.83 1.21 10.02
CA GLY A 164 5.94 1.74 10.82
C GLY A 164 7.13 0.79 10.98
N PHE A 165 7.22 -0.24 10.14
CA PHE A 165 8.38 -1.13 10.07
C PHE A 165 9.48 -0.51 9.19
N ASN A 166 10.73 -0.87 9.47
CA ASN A 166 11.86 -0.40 8.67
C ASN A 166 11.95 -1.18 7.33
N ILE A 167 12.91 -0.79 6.48
CA ILE A 167 13.12 -1.39 5.16
C ILE A 167 13.36 -2.90 5.26
N PHE A 168 14.25 -3.33 6.15
CA PHE A 168 14.62 -4.74 6.28
C PHE A 168 13.48 -5.60 6.84
N GLU A 169 12.76 -5.10 7.84
CA GLU A 169 11.59 -5.77 8.39
C GLU A 169 10.45 -5.89 7.37
N SER A 170 10.24 -4.84 6.59
CA SER A 170 9.25 -4.83 5.51
C SER A 170 9.62 -5.81 4.40
N PHE A 171 10.92 -5.92 4.08
CA PHE A 171 11.44 -6.94 3.17
C PHE A 171 11.18 -8.36 3.71
N LEU A 172 11.53 -8.64 4.97
CA LEU A 172 11.30 -9.96 5.57
C LEU A 172 9.81 -10.33 5.60
N TYR A 173 8.95 -9.37 5.95
CA TYR A 173 7.50 -9.57 5.90
C TYR A 173 7.03 -9.88 4.46
N SER A 174 7.51 -9.12 3.48
CA SER A 174 7.19 -9.37 2.06
C SER A 174 7.68 -10.75 1.59
N ALA A 175 8.89 -11.15 1.96
CA ALA A 175 9.45 -12.48 1.67
C ALA A 175 8.60 -13.59 2.28
N PHE A 176 8.22 -13.44 3.55
CA PHE A 176 7.38 -14.40 4.22
C PHE A 176 5.98 -14.50 3.58
N MET A 177 5.33 -13.37 3.29
CA MET A 177 4.01 -13.38 2.67
C MET A 177 4.04 -13.95 1.24
N SER A 178 5.02 -13.56 0.44
CA SER A 178 5.18 -14.07 -0.93
C SER A 178 5.41 -15.59 -0.91
N THR A 179 6.27 -16.08 -0.01
CA THR A 179 6.63 -17.49 0.07
C THR A 179 5.54 -18.34 0.73
N CYS A 180 5.16 -18.01 1.96
CA CYS A 180 4.34 -18.89 2.79
C CYS A 180 2.84 -18.70 2.55
N PHE A 181 2.40 -17.46 2.31
CA PHE A 181 0.98 -17.18 2.11
C PHE A 181 0.57 -17.36 0.65
N TRP A 182 1.32 -16.79 -0.30
CA TRP A 182 0.98 -16.91 -1.71
C TRP A 182 1.46 -18.24 -2.30
N GLU A 183 2.77 -18.38 -2.50
CA GLU A 183 3.37 -19.48 -3.26
C GLU A 183 3.02 -20.87 -2.70
N TYR A 184 3.45 -21.14 -1.47
CA TYR A 184 3.19 -22.41 -0.78
C TYR A 184 1.79 -22.49 -0.18
N GLY A 185 1.05 -21.39 -0.17
CA GLY A 185 -0.28 -21.31 0.42
C GLY A 185 -1.36 -21.42 -0.65
N ILE A 186 -1.70 -20.27 -1.24
CA ILE A 186 -2.82 -20.13 -2.19
C ILE A 186 -2.51 -20.78 -3.54
N GLU A 187 -1.32 -20.56 -4.10
CA GLU A 187 -0.96 -21.01 -5.44
C GLU A 187 -0.72 -22.51 -5.49
N ALA A 188 -0.08 -23.05 -4.45
CA ALA A 188 0.10 -24.48 -4.27
C ALA A 188 -1.19 -25.32 -4.34
N PHE A 189 -2.38 -24.74 -4.15
CA PHE A 189 -3.64 -25.46 -4.34
C PHE A 189 -3.92 -25.84 -5.80
N ALA A 190 -3.29 -25.16 -6.74
CA ALA A 190 -3.47 -25.38 -8.17
C ALA A 190 -2.17 -25.83 -8.85
N GLU A 191 -1.06 -25.15 -8.54
CA GLU A 191 0.20 -25.27 -9.28
C GLU A 191 1.36 -25.61 -8.36
N ILE A 192 2.47 -26.09 -8.93
CA ILE A 192 3.69 -26.40 -8.16
C ILE A 192 4.42 -25.07 -7.91
N PRO A 193 4.90 -24.80 -6.68
CA PRO A 193 5.66 -23.60 -6.38
C PRO A 193 6.78 -23.30 -7.39
N SER A 194 6.98 -22.03 -7.71
CA SER A 194 7.99 -21.50 -8.61
C SER A 194 9.26 -21.10 -7.87
N LYS A 195 10.43 -21.51 -8.38
CA LYS A 195 11.73 -21.01 -7.90
C LYS A 195 11.93 -19.53 -8.19
N GLN A 196 11.40 -19.06 -9.32
CA GLN A 196 11.58 -17.68 -9.76
C GLN A 196 10.84 -16.75 -8.81
N ASP A 197 9.60 -17.07 -8.50
CA ASP A 197 8.72 -16.18 -7.75
C ASP A 197 9.10 -16.09 -6.27
N LEU A 198 9.70 -17.15 -5.72
CA LEU A 198 10.31 -17.12 -4.39
C LEU A 198 11.43 -16.08 -4.25
N ILE A 199 12.06 -15.67 -5.35
CA ILE A 199 13.13 -14.67 -5.37
C ILE A 199 12.58 -13.34 -5.89
N ILE A 200 11.97 -13.35 -7.07
CA ILE A 200 11.57 -12.15 -7.80
C ILE A 200 10.49 -11.38 -7.02
N THR A 201 9.46 -12.07 -6.54
CA THR A 201 8.33 -11.46 -5.82
C THR A 201 8.83 -10.64 -4.63
N PRO A 202 9.61 -11.18 -3.67
CA PRO A 202 10.05 -10.36 -2.55
C PRO A 202 11.20 -9.41 -2.87
N VAL A 203 12.15 -9.78 -3.73
CA VAL A 203 13.31 -8.92 -4.02
C VAL A 203 12.90 -7.72 -4.86
N LEU A 204 12.36 -7.94 -6.07
CA LEU A 204 11.91 -6.84 -6.91
C LEU A 204 10.70 -6.15 -6.30
N GLY A 205 9.82 -6.90 -5.63
CA GLY A 205 8.68 -6.31 -4.95
C GLY A 205 9.08 -5.36 -3.83
N SER A 206 10.12 -5.64 -3.05
CA SER A 206 10.59 -4.69 -2.04
C SER A 206 11.12 -3.37 -2.65
N VAL A 207 11.75 -3.44 -3.82
CA VAL A 207 12.20 -2.24 -4.56
C VAL A 207 11.00 -1.41 -5.02
N VAL A 208 10.01 -2.06 -5.63
CA VAL A 208 8.74 -1.42 -6.04
C VAL A 208 8.02 -0.82 -4.83
N GLY A 209 7.93 -1.59 -3.74
CA GLY A 209 7.29 -1.21 -2.49
C GLY A 209 7.94 -0.01 -1.82
N GLU A 210 9.26 0.09 -1.79
CA GLU A 210 9.93 1.28 -1.24
C GLU A 210 9.68 2.52 -2.13
N GLY A 211 9.62 2.35 -3.45
CA GLY A 211 9.16 3.40 -4.36
C GLY A 211 7.73 3.86 -4.04
N PHE A 212 6.81 2.91 -3.85
CA PHE A 212 5.43 3.18 -3.43
C PHE A 212 5.35 3.87 -2.07
N PHE A 213 6.24 3.54 -1.14
CA PHE A 213 6.28 4.16 0.18
C PHE A 213 6.55 5.66 0.09
N TYR A 214 7.57 6.06 -0.69
CA TYR A 214 7.87 7.48 -0.89
C TYR A 214 6.80 8.19 -1.72
N ALA A 215 6.23 7.52 -2.73
CA ALA A 215 5.12 8.07 -3.51
C ALA A 215 3.89 8.32 -2.62
N LYS A 216 3.48 7.34 -1.81
CA LYS A 216 2.41 7.46 -0.83
C LYS A 216 2.69 8.58 0.17
N LYS A 217 3.88 8.64 0.75
CA LYS A 217 4.31 9.73 1.66
C LYS A 217 4.15 11.11 1.02
N THR A 218 4.50 11.24 -0.26
CA THR A 218 4.38 12.48 -1.03
C THR A 218 2.92 12.85 -1.29
N ILE A 219 2.09 11.88 -1.69
CA ILE A 219 0.65 12.09 -1.94
C ILE A 219 -0.05 12.51 -0.65
N LEU A 220 0.26 11.87 0.48
CA LEU A 220 -0.32 12.19 1.79
C LEU A 220 0.05 13.61 2.25
N ARG A 221 1.30 14.05 2.03
CA ARG A 221 1.73 15.44 2.33
C ARG A 221 0.96 16.48 1.50
N HIS A 222 0.63 16.15 0.25
CA HIS A 222 -0.11 17.02 -0.66
C HIS A 222 -1.63 16.84 -0.57
N ASP A 223 -2.17 16.62 0.65
CA ASP A 223 -3.62 16.54 0.88
C ASP A 223 -4.31 15.43 0.04
N ARG A 224 -3.61 14.32 -0.19
CA ARG A 224 -4.07 13.18 -1.00
C ARG A 224 -4.42 13.59 -2.44
N ARG A 225 -3.61 14.46 -3.04
CA ARG A 225 -3.81 14.93 -4.42
C ARG A 225 -2.69 14.47 -5.33
N VAL A 226 -3.07 14.10 -6.55
CA VAL A 226 -2.19 13.85 -7.70
C VAL A 226 -2.74 14.68 -8.85
N LEU A 227 -1.88 15.44 -9.54
CA LEU A 227 -2.29 16.36 -10.62
C LEU A 227 -3.45 17.28 -10.20
N LYS A 228 -3.39 17.83 -8.98
CA LYS A 228 -4.43 18.65 -8.32
C LYS A 228 -5.77 17.93 -8.04
N SER A 229 -5.94 16.67 -8.45
CA SER A 229 -7.14 15.86 -8.24
C SER A 229 -7.03 15.00 -6.98
N ARG A 230 -8.04 15.09 -6.10
CA ARG A 230 -8.18 14.17 -4.96
C ARG A 230 -8.54 12.76 -5.39
N PHE A 231 -9.40 12.62 -6.40
CA PHE A 231 -9.79 11.32 -6.92
C PHE A 231 -8.57 10.52 -7.36
N LEU A 232 -7.69 11.13 -8.19
CA LEU A 232 -6.45 10.48 -8.62
C LEU A 232 -5.54 10.15 -7.43
N GLY A 233 -5.45 11.02 -6.43
CA GLY A 233 -4.64 10.73 -5.24
C GLY A 233 -5.15 9.54 -4.45
N TYR A 234 -6.47 9.42 -4.20
CA TYR A 234 -7.03 8.24 -3.55
C TYR A 234 -6.88 6.97 -4.38
N THR A 235 -7.05 7.04 -5.71
CA THR A 235 -6.81 5.90 -6.60
C THR A 235 -5.36 5.44 -6.54
N SER A 236 -4.38 6.36 -6.62
CA SER A 236 -2.97 6.02 -6.50
C SER A 236 -2.64 5.39 -5.14
N LEU A 237 -3.21 5.91 -4.04
CA LEU A 237 -3.03 5.32 -2.71
C LEU A 237 -3.58 3.89 -2.62
N LEU A 238 -4.74 3.64 -3.23
CA LEU A 238 -5.36 2.31 -3.26
C LEU A 238 -4.54 1.32 -4.10
N LEU A 239 -3.95 1.77 -5.22
CA LEU A 239 -3.07 0.92 -6.03
C LEU A 239 -1.75 0.61 -5.31
N MET A 240 -1.15 1.59 -4.66
CA MET A 240 0.16 1.41 -4.01
C MET A 240 0.07 0.61 -2.70
N ASP A 241 -1.00 0.80 -1.94
CA ASP A 241 -1.14 0.24 -0.59
C ASP A 241 -2.62 0.02 -0.25
N PRO A 242 -3.29 -0.94 -0.91
CA PRO A 242 -4.74 -1.09 -0.89
C PRO A 242 -5.27 -1.31 0.53
N PHE A 243 -4.71 -2.26 1.27
CA PHE A 243 -5.23 -2.69 2.56
C PHE A 243 -5.11 -1.61 3.63
N ASN A 244 -3.95 -0.97 3.73
CA ASN A 244 -3.77 0.14 4.66
C ASN A 244 -4.60 1.36 4.28
N THR A 245 -4.76 1.63 2.99
CA THR A 245 -5.61 2.73 2.52
C THR A 245 -7.07 2.46 2.86
N LEU A 246 -7.55 1.22 2.71
CA LEU A 246 -8.87 0.80 3.16
C LEU A 246 -9.03 0.94 4.67
N LEU A 247 -8.06 0.49 5.47
CA LEU A 247 -8.08 0.67 6.92
C LEU A 247 -8.18 2.16 7.31
N ASP A 248 -7.39 3.02 6.68
CA ASP A 248 -7.47 4.47 6.89
C ASP A 248 -8.85 5.01 6.49
N SER A 249 -9.40 4.56 5.35
CA SER A 249 -10.74 4.95 4.89
C SER A 249 -11.87 4.49 5.82
N PHE A 250 -11.67 3.41 6.58
CA PHE A 250 -12.59 2.94 7.62
C PHE A 250 -12.31 3.58 9.00
N GLY A 251 -11.46 4.62 9.07
CA GLY A 251 -11.21 5.39 10.27
C GLY A 251 -10.25 4.72 11.27
N TYR A 252 -9.36 3.84 10.81
CA TYR A 252 -8.40 3.17 11.69
C TYR A 252 -7.54 4.20 12.46
N LYS A 253 -7.72 4.24 13.79
CA LYS A 253 -7.09 5.19 14.73
C LYS A 253 -7.32 6.67 14.42
N GLU A 254 -8.33 7.01 13.61
CA GLU A 254 -8.78 8.39 13.53
C GLU A 254 -9.31 8.81 14.90
N LYS A 255 -8.71 9.86 15.46
CA LYS A 255 -9.22 10.48 16.68
C LYS A 255 -10.45 11.28 16.28
N VAL A 256 -11.62 10.64 16.26
CA VAL A 256 -12.89 11.37 16.17
C VAL A 256 -12.94 12.33 17.35
N LYS A 257 -12.84 13.63 17.07
CA LYS A 257 -13.04 14.65 18.10
C LYS A 257 -14.54 14.75 18.32
N ILE A 258 -15.03 14.01 19.30
CA ILE A 258 -16.39 14.15 19.82
C ILE A 258 -16.34 15.32 20.81
N GLN A 259 -16.88 16.47 20.43
CA GLN A 259 -17.12 17.56 21.36
C GLN A 259 -18.60 17.54 21.75
N THR A 260 -18.87 17.25 23.01
CA THR A 260 -20.20 17.39 23.62
C THR A 260 -20.25 18.69 24.39
N ASN A 261 -21.07 19.64 23.94
CA ASN A 261 -21.33 20.86 24.69
C ASN A 261 -22.77 20.84 25.22
N MET A 262 -22.92 21.18 26.50
CA MET A 262 -24.22 21.39 27.12
C MET A 262 -24.48 22.90 27.19
N THR A 263 -25.53 23.36 26.53
CA THR A 263 -25.92 24.78 26.54
C THR A 263 -27.39 24.90 26.96
N PRO A 264 -27.75 25.87 27.83
CA PRO A 264 -29.15 26.13 28.13
C PRO A 264 -29.87 26.63 26.87
N VAL A 265 -30.90 25.91 26.43
CA VAL A 265 -31.66 26.21 25.20
C VAL A 265 -32.99 26.90 25.47
N GLY A 266 -33.31 27.15 26.75
CA GLY A 266 -34.50 27.91 27.16
C GLY A 266 -34.96 27.55 28.56
N TYR A 267 -36.15 28.00 28.94
CA TYR A 267 -36.85 27.62 30.17
C TYR A 267 -38.17 26.94 29.80
N GLY A 268 -38.54 25.88 30.53
CA GLY A 268 -39.77 25.14 30.25
C GLY A 268 -41.03 25.99 30.54
N PRO A 269 -42.09 25.95 29.72
CA PRO A 269 -43.31 26.70 29.99
C PRO A 269 -43.89 26.30 31.36
N GLY A 270 -44.00 27.26 32.28
CA GLY A 270 -44.59 27.04 33.61
C GLY A 270 -43.67 26.42 34.68
N THR A 271 -42.40 26.12 34.37
CA THR A 271 -41.42 25.74 35.38
C THR A 271 -40.16 26.59 35.22
N ASN A 272 -39.70 27.25 36.29
CA ASN A 272 -38.52 28.13 36.25
C ASN A 272 -37.19 27.33 36.17
N LYS A 273 -37.21 26.17 35.49
CA LYS A 273 -36.08 25.24 35.33
C LYS A 273 -35.51 25.41 33.92
N SER A 274 -34.19 25.51 33.83
CA SER A 274 -33.48 25.60 32.57
C SER A 274 -33.60 24.29 31.79
N ALA A 275 -34.07 24.39 30.55
CA ALA A 275 -34.01 23.32 29.57
C ALA A 275 -32.58 23.25 29.02
N MET A 276 -31.92 22.11 29.22
CA MET A 276 -30.55 21.86 28.76
C MET A 276 -30.59 21.24 27.36
N GLY A 277 -29.94 21.88 26.40
CA GLY A 277 -29.74 21.34 25.06
C GLY A 277 -28.38 20.66 24.99
N PHE A 278 -28.36 19.46 24.41
CA PHE A 278 -27.12 18.75 24.11
C PHE A 278 -26.74 19.01 22.66
N ASN A 279 -25.56 19.61 22.44
CA ASN A 279 -24.97 19.72 21.11
C ASN A 279 -23.84 18.71 20.99
N LEU A 280 -23.98 17.78 20.06
CA LEU A 280 -22.95 16.80 19.70
C LEU A 280 -22.30 17.26 18.40
N ASN A 281 -21.06 17.71 18.47
CA ASN A 281 -20.24 18.00 17.29
C ASN A 281 -19.29 16.83 17.05
N ILE A 282 -19.44 16.20 15.88
CA ILE A 282 -18.56 15.14 15.40
C ILE A 282 -17.78 15.70 14.22
N GLN A 283 -16.47 15.86 14.40
CA GLN A 283 -15.57 16.27 13.33
C GLN A 283 -14.80 15.04 12.83
N PHE A 284 -15.04 14.70 11.57
CA PHE A 284 -14.33 13.65 10.81
C PHE A 284 -13.10 14.24 10.12
#